data_AF-A0ABD6QDD7-F1
#
_entry.id   AF-A0ABD6QDD7-F1
#
_cell.length_a   1.000
_cell.length_b   1.000
_cell.length_c   1.000
_cell.angle_alpha   90.00
_cell.angle_beta   90.00
_cell.angle_gamma   90.00
#
_symmetry.space_group_name_H-M   'P 1'
#
loop_
_entity.id
_entity.type
_entity.pdbx_description
1 polymer ?
#
loop_
_entity_poly.entity_id
_entity_poly.type
_entity_poly.pdbx_seq_one_letter_code
_entity_poly.pdbx_strand_id
1 'polypeptide(L)'
;MSNREWVVHPNRSELGPDEPGCNGHFRSVSRPPRRKVSTENKCLARVELPESLSELADEDGSRTFGGYDWLFVVGAAHTFARIHTDVEVPLPFGFKDCGVWWWWDGTTTEESILDGPDAVGYVEEFLERLFPGMPITVTDGRTAET
;
A
#
# COMPACT_ATOMS: atom_id res chain seq x y z
N MET A 1 56.31 -0.03 6.41
CA MET A 1 54.84 -0.05 6.32
C MET A 1 54.50 -0.69 4.98
N SER A 2 53.90 -1.89 4.98
CA SER A 2 53.49 -2.57 3.75
C SER A 2 52.25 -1.87 3.20
N ASN A 3 52.36 -1.26 2.02
CA ASN A 3 51.21 -0.73 1.28
C ASN A 3 50.32 -1.91 0.90
N ARG A 4 49.20 -2.08 1.59
CA ARG A 4 48.13 -2.98 1.16
C ARG A 4 47.46 -2.34 -0.04
N GLU A 5 47.83 -2.80 -1.22
CA GLU A 5 47.17 -2.45 -2.47
C GLU A 5 45.77 -3.07 -2.45
N TRP A 6 44.75 -2.22 -2.47
CA TRP A 6 43.36 -2.67 -2.53
C TRP A 6 43.05 -3.03 -3.97
N VAL A 7 42.89 -4.33 -4.25
CA VAL A 7 42.40 -4.78 -5.56
C VAL A 7 40.88 -4.58 -5.57
N VAL A 8 40.43 -3.55 -6.27
CA VAL A 8 39.00 -3.33 -6.53
C VAL A 8 38.57 -4.30 -7.62
N HIS A 9 37.68 -5.24 -7.29
CA HIS A 9 37.08 -6.12 -8.29
C HIS A 9 36.26 -5.29 -9.29
N PRO A 10 36.34 -5.59 -10.60
CA PRO A 10 35.57 -4.88 -11.61
C PRO A 10 34.08 -4.92 -11.26
N ASN A 11 33.43 -3.76 -11.37
CA ASN A 11 32.03 -3.62 -11.02
C ASN A 11 31.19 -4.49 -11.97
N ARG A 12 30.48 -5.49 -11.42
CA ARG A 12 29.55 -6.36 -12.18
C ARG A 12 28.44 -5.60 -12.93
N SER A 13 28.27 -4.32 -12.64
CA SER A 13 27.25 -3.43 -13.21
C SER A 13 27.83 -2.41 -14.19
N GLU A 14 29.15 -2.40 -14.41
CA GLU A 14 29.78 -1.54 -15.41
C GLU A 14 29.32 -1.95 -16.80
N LEU A 15 28.91 -0.98 -17.62
CA LEU A 15 28.42 -1.23 -18.97
C LEU A 15 29.62 -1.49 -19.88
N GLY A 16 29.76 -2.72 -20.37
CA GLY A 16 30.84 -3.15 -21.25
C GLY A 16 30.31 -3.73 -22.57
N PRO A 17 31.20 -3.92 -23.57
CA PRO A 17 30.86 -4.68 -24.77
C PRO A 17 30.49 -6.13 -24.42
N ASP A 18 29.61 -6.73 -25.23
CA ASP A 18 29.09 -8.08 -24.99
C ASP A 18 30.16 -9.13 -25.29
N GLU A 19 30.77 -9.70 -24.24
CA GLU A 19 31.79 -10.74 -24.34
C GLU A 19 31.30 -12.07 -23.71
N PRO A 20 31.66 -13.24 -24.27
CA PRO A 20 31.30 -14.53 -23.70
C PRO A 20 31.83 -14.68 -22.26
N GLY A 21 30.94 -14.72 -21.27
CA GLY A 21 31.28 -14.77 -19.84
C GLY A 21 30.89 -13.53 -19.04
N CYS A 22 30.46 -12.45 -19.70
CA CYS A 22 30.00 -11.20 -19.08
C CYS A 22 28.46 -11.13 -18.98
N ASN A 23 27.84 -12.17 -18.41
CA ASN A 23 26.37 -12.35 -18.37
C ASN A 23 25.64 -11.39 -17.41
N GLY A 24 26.31 -10.34 -16.92
CA GLY A 24 25.87 -9.47 -15.82
C GLY A 24 25.33 -8.10 -16.24
N HIS A 25 25.38 -7.74 -17.52
CA HIS A 25 24.86 -6.44 -17.96
C HIS A 25 23.34 -6.41 -17.83
N PHE A 26 22.85 -5.66 -16.84
CA PHE A 26 21.42 -5.40 -16.69
C PHE A 26 20.92 -4.66 -17.92
N ARG A 27 20.22 -5.37 -18.80
CA ARG A 27 19.48 -4.78 -19.92
C ARG A 27 18.02 -4.63 -19.49
N SER A 28 17.55 -3.40 -19.31
CA SER A 28 16.11 -3.16 -19.26
C SER A 28 15.55 -3.38 -20.66
N VAL A 29 15.17 -4.62 -20.98
CA VAL A 29 14.34 -4.92 -22.15
C VAL A 29 13.07 -4.08 -22.00
N SER A 30 12.77 -3.28 -23.02
CA SER A 30 11.72 -2.26 -23.08
C SER A 30 10.56 -2.55 -22.14
N ARG A 31 10.32 -1.63 -21.20
CA ARG A 31 9.20 -1.71 -20.25
C ARG A 31 7.93 -1.99 -21.08
N PRO A 32 7.16 -3.05 -20.79
CA PRO A 32 5.91 -3.28 -21.48
C PRO A 32 5.05 -2.01 -21.37
N PRO A 33 4.31 -1.63 -22.43
CA PRO A 33 3.49 -0.43 -22.41
C PRO A 33 2.62 -0.49 -21.15
N ARG A 34 2.72 0.54 -20.31
CA ARG A 34 1.90 0.66 -19.10
C ARG A 34 0.45 0.48 -19.55
N ARG A 35 -0.19 -0.62 -19.15
CA ARG A 35 -1.65 -0.76 -19.26
C ARG A 35 -2.23 0.51 -18.64
N LYS A 36 -3.11 1.19 -19.38
CA LYS A 36 -3.89 2.30 -18.83
C LYS A 36 -4.84 1.69 -17.80
N VAL A 37 -4.37 1.55 -16.57
CA VAL A 37 -5.23 1.20 -15.43
C VAL A 37 -6.16 2.40 -15.27
N SER A 38 -7.47 2.18 -15.23
CA SER A 38 -8.42 3.25 -14.93
C SER A 38 -7.98 3.93 -13.63
N THR A 39 -7.80 5.25 -13.68
CA THR A 39 -7.44 6.08 -12.53
C THR A 39 -8.65 6.45 -11.68
N GLU A 40 -9.83 5.92 -12.00
CA GLU A 40 -11.02 6.13 -11.20
C GLU A 40 -10.88 5.37 -9.88
N ASN A 41 -11.04 6.11 -8.77
CA ASN A 41 -11.05 5.53 -7.44
C ASN A 41 -12.33 4.71 -7.28
N LYS A 42 -12.19 3.39 -7.26
CA LYS A 42 -13.30 2.45 -7.05
C LYS A 42 -13.57 2.20 -5.57
N CYS A 43 -12.58 2.36 -4.71
CA CYS A 43 -12.71 2.20 -3.26
C CYS A 43 -12.48 3.55 -2.58
N LEU A 44 -13.42 3.98 -1.75
CA LEU A 44 -13.34 5.25 -1.03
C LEU A 44 -13.64 5.02 0.46
N ALA A 45 -12.80 5.59 1.32
CA ALA A 45 -13.04 5.71 2.75
C ALA A 45 -12.95 7.18 3.16
N ARG A 46 -14.03 7.73 3.70
CA ARG A 46 -14.11 9.10 4.18
C ARG A 46 -14.19 9.09 5.70
N VAL A 47 -13.34 9.86 6.37
CA VAL A 47 -13.28 9.97 7.83
C VAL A 47 -13.49 11.42 8.24
N GLU A 48 -14.46 11.71 9.10
CA GLU A 48 -14.62 13.07 9.65
C GLU A 48 -13.55 13.32 10.72
N LEU A 49 -12.74 14.37 10.53
CA LEU A 49 -11.63 14.65 11.41
C LEU A 49 -12.03 15.63 12.53
N PRO A 50 -11.44 15.49 13.74
CA PRO A 50 -11.61 16.47 14.79
C PRO A 50 -10.96 17.81 14.42
N GLU A 51 -11.41 18.89 15.06
CA GLU A 51 -10.90 20.24 14.82
C GLU A 51 -9.37 20.36 14.97
N SER A 52 -8.78 19.57 15.87
CA SER A 52 -7.32 19.49 16.07
C SER A 52 -6.55 19.03 14.83
N LEU A 53 -7.20 18.35 13.89
CA LEU A 53 -6.63 17.86 12.63
C LEU A 53 -7.21 18.59 11.42
N SER A 54 -7.90 19.71 11.61
CA SER A 54 -8.54 20.49 10.55
C SER A 54 -7.58 20.93 9.44
N GLU A 55 -6.30 21.16 9.76
CA GLU A 55 -5.27 21.49 8.75
C GLU A 55 -4.96 20.33 7.78
N LEU A 56 -5.30 19.10 8.17
CA LEU A 56 -5.13 17.90 7.35
C LEU A 56 -6.42 17.46 6.64
N ALA A 57 -7.54 18.09 6.99
CA ALA A 57 -8.83 17.81 6.41
C ALA A 57 -9.00 18.47 5.04
N ASP A 58 -9.90 17.89 4.27
CA ASP A 58 -10.51 18.48 3.08
C ASP A 58 -11.43 19.65 3.52
N GLU A 59 -11.94 20.43 2.56
CA GLU A 59 -12.71 21.67 2.84
C GLU A 59 -13.97 21.45 3.69
N ASP A 60 -14.49 20.23 3.71
CA ASP A 60 -15.68 19.83 4.46
C ASP A 60 -15.37 19.25 5.85
N GLY A 61 -14.11 19.32 6.30
CA GLY A 61 -13.67 18.80 7.59
C GLY A 61 -13.44 17.29 7.63
N SER A 62 -13.57 16.60 6.49
CA SER A 62 -13.29 15.17 6.38
C SER A 62 -11.96 14.89 5.69
N ARG A 63 -11.51 13.64 5.73
CA ARG A 63 -10.36 13.18 4.97
C ARG A 63 -10.78 11.98 4.14
N THR A 64 -10.61 12.09 2.82
CA THR A 64 -10.95 11.00 1.90
C THR A 64 -9.71 10.23 1.44
N PHE A 65 -9.70 8.92 1.71
CA PHE A 65 -8.74 7.96 1.18
C PHE A 65 -9.38 7.25 -0.02
N GLY A 66 -8.81 7.41 -1.21
CA GLY A 66 -9.35 6.82 -2.43
C GLY A 66 -8.32 6.05 -3.22
N GLY A 67 -8.73 4.90 -3.76
CA GLY A 67 -7.88 4.06 -4.58
C GLY A 67 -8.67 3.08 -5.45
N TYR A 68 -7.95 2.29 -6.24
CA TYR A 68 -8.56 1.25 -7.08
C TYR A 68 -8.98 0.02 -6.26
N ASP A 69 -8.25 -0.29 -5.19
CA ASP A 69 -8.48 -1.43 -4.31
C ASP A 69 -8.41 -1.03 -2.83
N TRP A 70 -8.99 -1.88 -1.97
CA TRP A 70 -9.03 -1.63 -0.53
C TRP A 70 -7.65 -1.67 0.12
N LEU A 71 -6.70 -2.46 -0.42
CA LEU A 71 -5.37 -2.59 0.18
C LEU A 71 -4.63 -1.25 0.14
N PHE A 72 -4.76 -0.49 -0.95
CA PHE A 72 -4.25 0.86 -1.05
C PHE A 72 -4.92 1.80 -0.05
N VAL A 73 -6.26 1.79 0.00
CA VAL A 73 -7.05 2.69 0.86
C VAL A 73 -6.67 2.49 2.34
N VAL A 74 -6.71 1.24 2.82
CA VAL A 74 -6.38 0.92 4.23
C VAL A 74 -4.92 1.18 4.54
N GLY A 75 -4.00 0.96 3.60
CA GLY A 75 -2.58 1.27 3.78
C GLY A 75 -2.32 2.78 3.90
N ALA A 76 -3.02 3.59 3.09
CA ALA A 76 -2.94 5.04 3.16
C ALA A 76 -3.53 5.57 4.48
N ALA A 77 -4.70 5.06 4.87
CA ALA A 77 -5.36 5.39 6.13
C ALA A 77 -4.50 5.02 7.35
N HIS A 78 -3.93 3.82 7.36
CA HIS A 78 -3.02 3.34 8.41
C HIS A 78 -1.79 4.23 8.56
N THR A 79 -1.17 4.60 7.43
CA THR A 79 -0.01 5.51 7.42
C THR A 79 -0.40 6.88 7.95
N PHE A 80 -1.57 7.40 7.57
CA PHE A 80 -2.07 8.67 8.08
C PHE A 80 -2.26 8.63 9.59
N ALA A 81 -2.96 7.62 10.12
CA ALA A 81 -3.18 7.47 11.55
C ALA A 81 -1.84 7.43 12.31
N ARG A 82 -0.89 6.61 11.84
CA ARG A 82 0.44 6.50 12.45
C ARG A 82 1.23 7.81 12.52
N ILE A 83 1.04 8.71 11.57
CA ILE A 83 1.81 9.96 11.48
C ILE A 83 1.10 11.11 12.21
N HIS A 84 -0.23 11.13 12.21
CA HIS A 84 -1.01 12.30 12.56
C HIS A 84 -1.94 12.12 13.76
N THR A 85 -2.05 10.90 14.32
CA THR A 85 -2.85 10.64 15.52
C THR A 85 -2.01 9.97 16.60
N ASP A 86 -2.47 10.06 17.84
CA ASP A 86 -1.85 9.39 19.00
C ASP A 86 -2.46 7.98 19.24
N VAL A 87 -3.18 7.44 18.26
CA VAL A 87 -3.84 6.14 18.38
C VAL A 87 -2.78 5.04 18.30
N GLU A 88 -2.90 4.02 19.16
CA GLU A 88 -2.13 2.79 19.00
C GLU A 88 -2.60 2.09 17.74
N VAL A 89 -1.81 2.24 16.67
CA VAL A 89 -2.19 1.76 15.35
C VAL A 89 -2.13 0.22 15.33
N PRO A 90 -3.20 -0.48 14.92
CA PRO A 90 -3.20 -1.93 14.80
C PRO A 90 -2.10 -2.42 13.83
N LEU A 91 -1.85 -3.73 13.83
CA LEU A 91 -0.96 -4.35 12.85
C LEU A 91 -1.35 -3.96 11.42
N PRO A 92 -0.39 -3.97 10.47
CA PRO A 92 -0.71 -3.72 9.07
C PRO A 92 -1.91 -4.54 8.62
N PHE A 93 -2.81 -3.90 7.87
CA PHE A 93 -4.12 -4.45 7.53
C PHE A 93 -4.08 -5.91 7.08
N GLY A 94 -3.15 -6.22 6.18
CA GLY A 94 -2.80 -7.59 5.88
C GLY A 94 -1.59 -7.68 4.97
N PHE A 95 -0.94 -8.83 4.99
CA PHE A 95 0.18 -9.14 4.11
C PHE A 95 0.13 -10.60 3.69
N LYS A 96 0.75 -10.90 2.55
CA LYS A 96 0.85 -12.26 2.03
C LYS A 96 2.24 -12.82 2.32
N ASP A 97 2.28 -13.96 3.01
CA ASP A 97 3.50 -14.71 3.27
C ASP A 97 3.31 -16.20 2.95
N CYS A 98 4.29 -16.80 2.26
CA CYS A 98 4.24 -18.19 1.81
C CYS A 98 2.92 -18.64 1.14
N GLY A 99 2.22 -17.74 0.45
CA GLY A 99 0.97 -18.05 -0.23
C GLY A 99 -0.29 -17.81 0.62
N VAL A 100 -0.15 -17.54 1.91
CA VAL A 100 -1.23 -17.33 2.88
C VAL A 100 -1.33 -15.84 3.21
N TRP A 101 -2.54 -15.32 3.30
CA TRP A 101 -2.80 -13.99 3.82
C TRP A 101 -2.88 -14.00 5.33
N TRP A 102 -2.27 -13.00 5.94
CA TRP A 102 -2.31 -12.70 7.37
C TRP A 102 -2.97 -11.35 7.55
N TRP A 103 -3.93 -11.26 8.47
CA TRP A 103 -4.73 -10.07 8.68
C TRP A 103 -4.51 -9.44 10.05
N TRP A 104 -4.91 -8.18 10.17
CA TRP A 104 -4.73 -7.38 11.38
C TRP A 104 -5.45 -7.95 12.62
N ASP A 105 -6.49 -8.77 12.44
CA ASP A 105 -7.24 -9.44 13.52
C ASP A 105 -6.61 -10.77 13.97
N GLY A 106 -5.47 -11.15 13.38
CA GLY A 106 -4.76 -12.40 13.65
C GLY A 106 -5.29 -13.61 12.86
N THR A 107 -6.29 -13.44 12.01
CA THR A 107 -6.78 -14.51 11.13
C THR A 107 -5.89 -14.68 9.90
N THR A 108 -6.05 -15.83 9.25
CA THR A 108 -5.33 -16.15 8.01
C THR A 108 -6.27 -16.76 6.98
N THR A 109 -6.07 -16.45 5.71
CA THR A 109 -6.89 -16.97 4.60
C THR A 109 -6.02 -17.33 3.39
N GLU A 110 -6.51 -18.24 2.54
CA GLU A 110 -5.82 -18.59 1.28
C GLU A 110 -5.99 -17.48 0.22
N GLU A 111 -7.18 -16.89 0.16
CA GLU A 111 -7.54 -15.79 -0.72
C GLU A 111 -7.64 -14.46 0.03
N SER A 112 -7.58 -13.35 -0.68
CA SER A 112 -7.69 -12.02 -0.09
C SER A 112 -9.13 -11.75 0.33
N ILE A 113 -9.37 -11.46 1.62
CA ILE A 113 -10.70 -11.07 2.11
C ILE A 113 -11.17 -9.74 1.50
N LEU A 114 -10.24 -8.95 0.95
CA LEU A 114 -10.55 -7.68 0.28
C LEU A 114 -11.18 -7.85 -1.10
N ASP A 115 -11.02 -9.02 -1.71
CA ASP A 115 -11.57 -9.29 -3.04
C ASP A 115 -12.98 -9.89 -2.97
N GLY A 116 -13.43 -10.26 -1.76
CA GLY A 116 -14.75 -10.84 -1.52
C GLY A 116 -15.87 -9.79 -1.30
N PRO A 117 -17.13 -10.24 -1.25
CA PRO A 117 -18.28 -9.38 -0.99
C PRO A 117 -18.27 -8.75 0.41
N ASP A 118 -17.62 -9.40 1.37
CA ASP A 118 -17.55 -8.95 2.77
C ASP A 118 -16.40 -7.96 3.04
N ALA A 119 -15.65 -7.57 1.99
CA ALA A 119 -14.50 -6.69 2.09
C ALA A 119 -14.83 -5.36 2.78
N VAL A 120 -15.99 -4.77 2.48
CA VAL A 120 -16.40 -3.47 3.03
C VAL A 120 -16.52 -3.53 4.55
N GLY A 121 -17.23 -4.51 5.10
CA GLY A 121 -17.40 -4.63 6.55
C GLY A 121 -16.08 -4.85 7.28
N TYR A 122 -15.16 -5.60 6.67
CA TYR A 122 -13.85 -5.84 7.25
C TYR A 122 -12.93 -4.60 7.19
N VAL A 123 -13.07 -3.78 6.15
CA VAL A 123 -12.39 -2.48 6.04
C VAL A 123 -12.97 -1.49 7.03
N GLU A 124 -14.29 -1.44 7.20
CA GLU A 124 -14.96 -0.60 8.19
C GLU A 124 -14.47 -0.90 9.60
N GLU A 125 -14.47 -2.17 10.02
CA GLU A 125 -14.00 -2.55 11.36
C GLU A 125 -12.54 -2.12 11.61
N PHE A 126 -11.68 -2.26 10.60
CA PHE A 126 -10.30 -1.81 10.71
C PHE A 126 -10.19 -0.29 10.83
N LEU A 127 -10.94 0.46 10.03
CA LEU A 127 -10.93 1.91 10.05
C LEU A 127 -11.48 2.46 11.37
N GLU A 128 -12.50 1.82 11.95
CA GLU A 128 -13.02 2.17 13.28
C GLU A 128 -11.95 2.03 14.37
N ARG A 129 -11.07 1.02 14.26
CA ARG A 129 -9.92 0.86 15.16
C ARG A 129 -8.84 1.91 14.91
N LEU A 130 -8.64 2.33 13.66
CA LEU A 130 -7.68 3.37 13.30
C LEU A 130 -8.13 4.77 13.74
N PHE A 131 -9.42 5.05 13.68
CA PHE A 131 -10.02 6.36 13.90
C PHE A 131 -11.14 6.29 14.96
N PRO A 132 -10.80 5.95 16.22
CA PRO A 132 -11.79 5.71 17.26
C PRO A 132 -12.62 6.97 17.52
N GLY A 133 -13.95 6.82 17.42
CA GLY A 133 -14.91 7.91 17.65
C GLY A 133 -15.03 8.92 16.51
N MET A 134 -14.36 8.70 15.38
CA MET A 134 -14.52 9.50 14.17
C MET A 134 -15.57 8.86 13.27
N PRO A 135 -16.55 9.61 12.74
CA PRO A 135 -17.48 9.09 11.73
C PRO A 135 -16.76 8.63 10.46
N ILE A 136 -17.09 7.44 9.99
CA ILE A 136 -16.48 6.82 8.80
C ILE A 136 -17.57 6.45 7.80
N THR A 137 -17.33 6.76 6.53
CA THR A 137 -18.16 6.31 5.40
C THR A 137 -17.29 5.55 4.41
N VAL A 138 -17.69 4.32 4.08
CA VAL A 138 -16.97 3.47 3.12
C VAL A 138 -17.86 3.24 1.89
N THR A 139 -17.29 3.44 0.70
CA THR A 139 -17.99 3.26 -0.58
C THR A 139 -17.20 2.31 -1.46
N ASP A 140 -17.83 1.19 -1.83
CA ASP A 140 -17.29 0.24 -2.81
C ASP A 140 -17.97 0.42 -4.18
N GLY A 141 -17.23 1.02 -5.11
CA GLY A 141 -17.60 1.16 -6.51
C GLY A 141 -17.17 -0.02 -7.38
N ARG A 142 -16.53 -1.07 -6.84
CA ARG A 142 -16.15 -2.26 -7.62
C ARG A 142 -17.36 -3.12 -7.99
N THR A 143 -18.47 -2.98 -7.27
CA THR A 143 -19.72 -3.73 -7.46
C THR A 143 -20.70 -3.08 -8.43
N ALA A 144 -20.43 -1.86 -8.91
CA ALA A 144 -21.36 -1.08 -9.75
C ALA A 144 -21.32 -1.41 -11.26
N GLU A 145 -20.48 -2.35 -11.70
CA GLU A 145 -20.46 -2.82 -13.08
C GLU A 145 -21.36 -4.08 -13.21
N THR A 146 -22.66 -3.88 -13.43
CA THR A 146 -23.57 -4.91 -13.98
C THR A 146 -24.28 -4.36 -15.21
#